data_AF-A0A950AZV1-F1
#
_entry.id   AF-A0A950AZV1-F1
#
_cell.length_a   1.000
_cell.length_b   1.000
_cell.length_c   1.000
_cell.angle_alpha   90.00
_cell.angle_beta   90.00
_cell.angle_gamma   90.00
#
_symmetry.space_group_name_H-M   'P 1'
#
loop_
_entity.id
_entity.type
_entity.pdbx_description
1 polymer ?
#
loop_
_entity_poly.entity_id
_entity_poly.type
_entity_poly.pdbx_seq_one_letter_code
_entity_poly.pdbx_strand_id
1 'polypeptide(L)'
;MADVTTELLTTHFRQLRLPTMGREFETLARDAAATNQTFTQFLLRLTELELAARAANAVATRIKHAEFPVEKDFDTFDFTALPGLSKPKVLELGRCEWIEQKYNCCLVGSHGTGKPRPA
;
A
#
# COMPACT_ATOMS: atom_id res chain seq x y z
N MET A 1 12.37 0.45 -38.74
CA MET A 1 12.84 -0.72 -37.95
C MET A 1 12.86 -0.45 -36.45
N ALA A 2 13.17 0.76 -35.97
CA ALA A 2 13.10 1.09 -34.53
C ALA A 2 11.69 0.94 -33.91
N ASP A 3 10.62 1.36 -34.63
CA ASP A 3 9.24 1.29 -34.11
C ASP A 3 8.74 -0.13 -33.79
N VAL A 4 9.11 -1.14 -34.60
CA VAL A 4 8.65 -2.52 -34.36
C VAL A 4 9.29 -3.07 -33.08
N THR A 5 10.55 -2.71 -32.82
CA THR A 5 11.25 -3.18 -31.62
C THR A 5 10.74 -2.51 -30.34
N THR A 6 10.39 -1.22 -30.38
CA THR A 6 9.79 -0.51 -29.23
C THR A 6 8.37 -1.00 -28.94
N GLU A 7 7.60 -1.33 -29.97
CA GLU A 7 6.25 -1.88 -29.84
C GLU A 7 6.24 -3.30 -29.24
N LEU A 8 7.18 -4.16 -29.66
CA LEU A 8 7.41 -5.48 -29.06
C LEU A 8 7.84 -5.36 -27.59
N LEU A 9 8.78 -4.46 -27.28
CA LEU A 9 9.20 -4.17 -25.90
C LEU A 9 8.03 -3.76 -25.02
N THR A 10 7.18 -2.85 -25.51
CA THR A 10 5.98 -2.40 -24.80
C THR A 10 5.01 -3.55 -24.52
N THR A 11 4.86 -4.46 -25.49
CA THR A 11 4.05 -5.67 -25.33
C THR A 11 4.63 -6.62 -24.28
N HIS A 12 5.94 -6.83 -24.29
CA HIS A 12 6.64 -7.64 -23.27
C HIS A 12 6.52 -7.03 -21.87
N PHE A 13 6.69 -5.71 -21.72
CA PHE A 13 6.48 -5.02 -20.44
C PHE A 13 5.05 -5.23 -19.92
N ARG A 14 4.05 -5.18 -20.81
CA ARG A 14 2.65 -5.46 -20.44
C ARG A 14 2.46 -6.90 -19.95
N GLN A 15 3.03 -7.89 -20.65
CA GLN A 15 2.94 -9.31 -20.28
C GLN A 15 3.64 -9.61 -18.95
N LEU A 16 4.81 -9.00 -18.71
CA LEU A 16 5.57 -9.12 -17.46
C LEU A 16 4.98 -8.26 -16.32
N ARG A 17 3.90 -7.52 -16.59
CA ARG A 17 3.23 -6.60 -15.65
C ARG A 17 4.18 -5.53 -15.12
N LEU A 18 5.04 -4.96 -15.98
CA LEU A 18 6.03 -3.90 -15.68
C LEU A 18 5.54 -2.53 -16.19
N PRO A 19 4.51 -1.91 -15.56
CA PRO A 19 3.87 -0.72 -16.09
C PRO A 19 4.75 0.53 -16.04
N THR A 20 5.67 0.63 -15.07
CA THR A 20 6.54 1.81 -14.93
C THR A 20 7.65 1.76 -15.96
N MET A 21 8.26 0.59 -16.17
CA MET A 21 9.23 0.39 -17.25
C MET A 21 8.63 0.73 -18.62
N GLY A 22 7.42 0.27 -18.93
CA GLY A 22 6.78 0.56 -20.21
C GLY A 22 6.47 2.05 -20.45
N ARG A 23 6.40 2.88 -19.40
CA ARG A 23 6.18 4.33 -19.50
C ARG A 23 7.49 5.12 -19.58
N GLU A 24 8.48 4.72 -18.78
CA GLU A 24 9.71 5.50 -18.57
C GLU A 24 10.90 5.03 -19.44
N PHE A 25 10.80 3.85 -20.06
CA PHE A 25 11.88 3.25 -20.87
C PHE A 25 12.40 4.19 -21.96
N GLU A 26 11.51 4.82 -22.74
CA GLU A 26 11.93 5.67 -23.86
C GLU A 26 12.60 6.97 -23.40
N THR A 27 12.16 7.52 -22.27
CA THR A 27 12.75 8.71 -21.66
C THR A 27 14.15 8.38 -21.15
N LEU A 28 14.29 7.30 -20.37
CA LEU A 28 15.57 6.86 -19.83
C LEU A 28 16.55 6.41 -20.91
N ALA A 29 16.07 5.82 -22.01
CA ALA A 29 16.91 5.44 -23.13
C ALA A 29 17.52 6.67 -23.82
N ARG A 30 16.73 7.75 -23.97
CA ARG A 30 17.22 9.05 -24.47
C ARG A 30 18.22 9.68 -23.51
N ASP A 31 17.94 9.65 -22.21
CA ASP A 31 18.85 10.19 -21.20
C ASP A 31 20.17 9.41 -21.12
N ALA A 32 20.12 8.08 -21.22
CA ALA A 32 21.30 7.23 -21.23
C ALA A 32 22.17 7.50 -22.46
N ALA A 33 21.55 7.71 -23.63
CA ALA A 33 22.25 8.11 -24.84
C ALA A 33 22.90 9.50 -24.71
N ALA A 34 22.22 10.46 -24.06
CA ALA A 34 22.75 11.81 -23.84
C ALA A 34 23.88 11.85 -22.80
N THR A 35 23.81 11.00 -21.78
CA THR A 35 24.74 11.00 -20.63
C THR A 35 25.88 9.97 -20.79
N ASN A 36 25.94 9.30 -21.95
CA ASN A 36 26.88 8.22 -22.26
C ASN A 36 26.94 7.14 -21.17
N GLN A 37 25.78 6.79 -20.61
CA GLN A 37 25.68 5.79 -19.54
C GLN A 37 25.93 4.40 -20.08
N THR A 38 26.52 3.55 -19.25
CA THR A 38 26.66 2.14 -19.58
C THR A 38 25.28 1.47 -19.63
N PHE A 39 25.12 0.45 -20.49
CA PHE A 39 23.89 -0.34 -20.56
C PHE A 39 23.47 -0.91 -19.20
N THR A 40 24.45 -1.30 -18.38
CA THR A 40 24.22 -1.82 -17.02
C THR A 40 23.61 -0.75 -16.09
N GLN A 41 24.10 0.50 -16.16
CA GLN A 41 23.55 1.60 -15.36
C GLN A 41 22.13 1.98 -15.80
N PHE A 42 21.89 2.00 -17.11
CA PHE A 42 20.54 2.22 -17.65
C PHE A 42 19.55 1.15 -17.13
N LEU A 43 19.93 -0.13 -17.23
CA LEU A 43 19.07 -1.23 -16.80
C LEU A 43 18.84 -1.20 -15.28
N LEU A 44 19.86 -0.90 -14.50
CA LEU A 44 19.74 -0.70 -13.05
C LEU A 44 18.72 0.40 -12.73
N ARG A 45 18.87 1.58 -13.33
CA ARG A 45 17.99 2.73 -13.12
C ARG A 45 16.53 2.41 -13.46
N LEU A 46 16.32 1.70 -14.57
CA LEU A 46 15.01 1.24 -15.02
C LEU A 46 14.37 0.28 -13.99
N THR A 47 15.15 -0.66 -13.45
CA THR A 47 14.69 -1.61 -12.43
C THR A 47 14.39 -0.96 -11.09
N GLU A 48 15.20 0.02 -10.67
CA GLU A 48 14.98 0.77 -9.43
C GLU A 48 13.65 1.53 -9.45
N LEU A 49 13.32 2.18 -10.58
CA LEU A 49 12.07 2.91 -10.74
C LEU A 49 10.84 1.99 -10.68
N GLU A 50 10.92 0.82 -11.32
CA GLU A 50 9.86 -0.18 -11.26
C GLU A 50 9.66 -0.72 -9.84
N LEU A 51 10.75 -1.02 -9.12
CA LEU A 51 10.70 -1.47 -7.73
C LEU A 51 10.10 -0.40 -6.80
N ALA A 52 10.52 0.85 -6.94
CA ALA A 52 10.01 1.97 -6.16
C ALA A 52 8.50 2.17 -6.39
N ALA A 53 8.06 2.14 -7.66
CA ALA A 53 6.65 2.27 -8.00
C ALA A 53 5.81 1.10 -7.44
N ARG A 54 6.32 -0.13 -7.47
CA ARG A 54 5.65 -1.28 -6.85
C ARG A 54 5.51 -1.14 -5.35
N ALA A 55 6.56 -0.70 -4.67
CA ALA A 55 6.51 -0.47 -3.23
C ALA A 55 5.46 0.59 -2.88
N ALA A 56 5.46 1.72 -3.59
CA ALA A 56 4.48 2.80 -3.39
C ALA A 56 3.04 2.32 -3.63
N ASN A 57 2.80 1.58 -4.71
CA ASN A 57 1.48 1.03 -5.01
C ASN A 57 1.04 0.00 -3.97
N ALA A 58 1.94 -0.88 -3.50
CA ALA A 58 1.61 -1.84 -2.45
C ALA A 58 1.22 -1.14 -1.14
N VAL A 59 1.89 -0.05 -0.78
CA VAL A 59 1.51 0.78 0.39
C VAL A 59 0.15 1.43 0.17
N ALA A 60 -0.07 2.09 -0.97
CA ALA A 60 -1.35 2.74 -1.28
C ALA A 60 -2.52 1.75 -1.30
N THR A 61 -2.32 0.56 -1.88
CA THR A 61 -3.30 -0.53 -1.90
C THR A 61 -3.59 -1.05 -0.50
N ARG A 62 -2.57 -1.17 0.38
CA ARG A 62 -2.79 -1.54 1.79
C ARG A 62 -3.58 -0.48 2.55
N ILE A 63 -3.29 0.81 2.34
CA ILE A 63 -4.03 1.92 2.96
C ILE A 63 -5.49 1.91 2.49
N LYS A 64 -5.74 1.68 1.19
CA LYS A 64 -7.10 1.57 0.64
C LYS A 64 -7.84 0.34 1.17
N HIS A 65 -7.19 -0.83 1.19
CA HIS A 65 -7.78 -2.07 1.72
C HIS A 65 -7.93 -2.07 3.23
N ALA A 66 -7.21 -1.22 3.95
CA ALA A 66 -7.45 -1.04 5.36
C ALA A 66 -8.86 -0.49 5.62
N GLU A 67 -9.57 0.02 4.58
CA GLU A 67 -10.97 0.49 4.60
C GLU A 67 -11.34 1.00 5.98
N PHE A 68 -10.52 1.91 6.53
CA PHE A 68 -10.69 2.37 7.90
C PHE A 68 -12.12 2.89 8.00
N PRO A 69 -13.03 2.19 8.72
CA PRO A 69 -14.47 2.39 8.50
C PRO A 69 -14.94 3.77 8.96
N VAL A 70 -14.09 4.52 9.65
CA VAL A 70 -14.35 5.90 10.03
C VAL A 70 -13.02 6.62 10.22
N GLU A 71 -12.86 7.81 9.66
CA GLU A 71 -12.05 8.87 10.27
C GLU A 71 -12.73 9.27 11.59
N LYS A 72 -12.68 8.38 12.58
CA LYS A 72 -12.92 8.74 13.97
C LYS A 72 -11.56 8.67 14.61
N ASP A 73 -10.91 9.83 14.68
CA ASP A 73 -9.84 10.02 15.66
C ASP A 73 -10.33 9.49 17.01
N PHE A 74 -9.44 8.81 17.72
CA PHE A 74 -9.69 8.38 19.10
C PHE A 74 -10.04 9.56 20.02
N ASP A 75 -9.77 10.80 19.60
CA ASP A 75 -10.16 12.02 20.30
C ASP A 75 -11.66 12.31 20.27
N THR A 76 -12.40 11.85 19.26
CA THR A 76 -13.85 12.08 19.14
C THR A 76 -14.70 10.91 19.64
N PHE A 77 -14.07 9.83 20.11
CA PHE A 77 -14.80 8.71 20.69
C PHE A 77 -15.27 9.07 22.10
N ASP A 78 -16.59 9.16 22.29
CA ASP A 78 -17.17 9.46 23.60
C ASP A 78 -17.09 8.21 24.51
N PHE A 79 -15.97 8.07 25.20
CA PHE A 79 -15.74 7.02 26.19
C PHE A 79 -16.69 7.11 27.40
N THR A 80 -17.46 8.19 27.55
CA THR A 80 -18.47 8.29 28.62
C THR A 80 -19.70 7.42 28.34
N ALA A 81 -19.95 7.05 27.07
CA ALA A 81 -21.04 6.16 26.67
C ALA A 81 -20.77 4.66 26.96
N LEU A 82 -19.52 4.29 27.26
CA LEU A 82 -19.13 2.91 27.61
C LEU A 82 -18.37 2.89 28.96
N PRO A 83 -19.08 2.82 30.10
CA PRO A 83 -18.46 2.85 31.44
C PRO A 83 -17.55 1.65 31.76
N GLY A 84 -17.48 0.63 30.89
CA GLY A 84 -16.58 -0.52 31.02
C GLY A 84 -15.36 -0.49 30.10
N LEU A 85 -15.20 0.53 29.25
CA LEU A 85 -14.13 0.58 28.25
C LEU A 85 -12.94 1.41 28.77
N SER A 86 -11.83 0.74 29.08
CA SER A 86 -10.60 1.40 29.51
C SER A 86 -9.94 2.13 28.34
N LYS A 87 -10.10 3.46 28.28
CA LYS A 87 -9.45 4.36 27.31
C LYS A 87 -7.94 4.10 27.11
N PRO A 88 -7.10 3.92 28.16
CA PRO A 88 -5.68 3.66 27.95
C PRO A 88 -5.41 2.32 27.24
N LYS A 89 -6.19 1.27 27.54
CA LYS A 89 -6.03 -0.04 26.89
C LYS A 89 -6.47 -0.04 25.43
N VAL A 90 -7.47 0.76 25.09
CA VAL A 90 -7.91 0.96 23.70
C VAL A 90 -6.84 1.70 22.89
N LEU A 91 -6.23 2.74 23.45
CA LEU A 91 -5.14 3.47 22.81
C LEU A 91 -3.88 2.61 22.65
N GLU A 92 -3.56 1.78 23.64
CA GLU A 92 -2.45 0.81 23.59
C GLU A 92 -2.66 -0.21 22.46
N LEU A 93 -3.87 -0.77 22.32
CA LEU A 93 -4.21 -1.67 21.21
C LEU A 93 -4.20 -0.97 19.85
N GLY A 94 -4.56 0.32 19.80
CA GLY A 94 -4.50 1.15 18.59
C GLY A 94 -3.08 1.41 18.07
N ARG A 95 -2.05 1.28 18.93
CA ARG A 95 -0.65 1.34 18.51
C ARG A 95 -0.18 0.08 17.77
N CYS A 96 -0.99 -0.97 17.75
CA CYS A 96 -0.71 -2.23 17.04
C CYS A 96 0.59 -2.94 17.48
N GLU A 97 1.17 -2.58 18.63
CA GLU A 97 2.38 -3.23 19.19
C GLU A 97 2.17 -4.74 19.44
N TRP A 98 0.93 -5.16 19.67
CA TRP A 98 0.55 -6.57 19.80
C TRP A 98 0.78 -7.38 18.51
N ILE A 99 0.78 -6.75 17.33
CA ILE A 99 1.09 -7.42 16.05
C ILE A 99 2.58 -7.80 16.00
N GLU A 100 3.47 -6.88 16.40
CA GLU A 100 4.91 -7.12 16.45
C GLU A 100 5.28 -8.19 17.47
N GLN A 101 4.58 -8.19 18.60
CA GLN A 101 4.77 -9.16 19.68
C GLN A 101 4.04 -10.50 19.44
N LYS A 102 3.32 -10.66 18.32
CA LYS A 102 2.51 -11.85 17.97
C LYS A 102 1.48 -12.24 19.04
N TYR A 103 0.95 -11.26 19.78
CA TYR A 103 -0.12 -11.49 20.73
C TYR A 103 -1.48 -11.41 20.04
N ASN A 104 -2.41 -12.29 20.44
CA ASN A 104 -3.77 -12.26 19.91
C ASN A 104 -4.60 -11.22 20.69
N CYS A 105 -5.14 -10.22 20.00
CA CYS A 105 -6.10 -9.30 20.58
C CYS A 105 -7.52 -9.88 20.45
N CYS A 106 -8.24 -10.02 21.56
CA CYS A 106 -9.64 -10.44 21.58
C CYS A 106 -10.48 -9.39 22.32
N LEU A 107 -11.40 -8.75 21.60
CA LEU A 107 -12.37 -7.83 22.18
C LEU A 107 -13.63 -8.60 22.55
N VAL A 108 -13.80 -8.92 23.83
CA VAL A 108 -14.99 -9.58 24.35
C VAL A 108 -15.84 -8.55 25.08
N GLY A 109 -16.93 -8.11 24.44
CA GLY A 109 -17.97 -7.32 25.09
C GLY A 109 -19.02 -8.22 25.74
N SER A 110 -19.51 -7.85 26.92
CA SER A 110 -20.74 -8.45 27.47
C SER A 110 -21.90 -8.21 26.51
N HIS A 111 -22.69 -9.25 26.25
CA HIS A 111 -23.79 -9.22 25.29
C HIS A 111 -24.80 -8.11 25.64
N GLY A 112 -24.96 -7.08 24.80
CA GLY A 112 -26.11 -6.19 24.90
C GLY A 112 -25.94 -4.74 24.43
N THR A 113 -25.70 -4.50 23.14
CA THR A 113 -26.24 -3.31 22.42
C THR A 113 -26.30 -3.63 20.92
N GLY A 114 -27.49 -4.02 20.43
CA GLY A 114 -27.75 -4.13 18.99
C GLY A 114 -27.98 -5.54 18.43
N LYS A 115 -29.00 -6.26 18.92
CA LYS A 115 -29.74 -7.19 18.03
C LYS A 115 -30.93 -6.40 17.47
N PRO A 116 -30.94 -5.99 16.19
CA PRO A 116 -32.20 -5.62 15.56
C PRO A 116 -33.09 -6.86 15.55
N ARG A 117 -34.31 -6.70 16.08
CA ARG A 117 -35.33 -7.74 16.19
C ARG A 117 -35.78 -8.14 14.78
N PRO A 118 -35.84 -9.43 14.42
CA PRO A 118 -36.59 -9.84 13.23
C PRO A 118 -38.08 -9.86 13.59
N ALA A 119 -38.88 -9.13 12.82
CA ALA A 119 -40.32 -9.27 12.71
C ALA A 119 -40.66 -9.30 11.22
#